data_AF-A0A3C1UEQ5-F1
#
_entry.id   AF-A0A3C1UEQ5-F1
#
_cell.length_a   1.000
_cell.length_b   1.000
_cell.length_c   1.000
_cell.angle_alpha   90.00
_cell.angle_beta   90.00
_cell.angle_gamma   90.00
#
_symmetry.space_group_name_H-M   'P 1'
#
loop_
_entity.id
_entity.type
_entity.pdbx_description
1 polymer ?
#
loop_
_entity_poly.entity_id
_entity_poly.type
_entity_poly.pdbx_seq_one_letter_code
_entity_poly.pdbx_strand_id
1 'polypeptide(L)'
;TNHYWFESGTSTALLEHLKRYPITRALDYDGVEVCENEFSIPCESADTPMPLLYQSGYLTIASYDPLLKLYVLKIPNNEVRKGLIDCLMPIILKRTVADNNGLVTAMAKAIFSRDLGKALTALRSYIAKIPYDIITKEEWECNESREAFYKLLIYMAFSMLNSIVDTEVKSVLGRADVVIQTNADIFVLELKVDDTAENALQQIDSKGYTIPYEADGRKLTKCGICISSSARNITHWRTTDADGNVVDEQKFNS
;
A
#
# COMPACT_ATOMS: atom_id res chain seq x y z
N THR A 1 -1.95 -19.68 -9.48
CA THR A 1 -2.16 -19.31 -10.91
C THR A 1 -0.89 -18.63 -11.39
N ASN A 2 -0.35 -19.06 -12.52
CA ASN A 2 0.99 -18.70 -13.03
C ASN A 2 1.07 -17.21 -13.42
N HIS A 3 2.17 -16.56 -13.02
CA HIS A 3 2.46 -15.12 -13.21
C HIS A 3 3.01 -14.81 -14.61
N TYR A 4 2.19 -14.99 -15.65
CA TYR A 4 2.62 -14.79 -17.05
C TYR A 4 2.94 -13.33 -17.40
N TRP A 5 2.37 -12.36 -16.67
CA TRP A 5 2.62 -10.95 -16.96
C TRP A 5 4.05 -10.51 -16.57
N PHE A 6 4.52 -10.94 -15.40
CA PHE A 6 5.80 -10.49 -14.83
C PHE A 6 7.03 -11.12 -15.50
N GLU A 7 6.93 -12.37 -15.98
CA GLU A 7 8.04 -13.04 -16.68
C GLU A 7 8.44 -12.36 -18.00
N SER A 8 7.64 -11.40 -18.50
CA SER A 8 7.79 -10.86 -19.85
C SER A 8 8.39 -9.46 -19.99
N GLY A 9 8.57 -8.63 -18.93
CA GLY A 9 8.76 -7.20 -19.24
C GLY A 9 9.32 -6.19 -18.24
N THR A 10 9.72 -6.53 -17.02
CA THR A 10 10.30 -5.48 -16.15
C THR A 10 11.76 -5.21 -16.54
N SER A 11 11.97 -4.39 -17.57
CA SER A 11 13.32 -3.99 -17.98
C SER A 11 13.97 -3.12 -16.90
N THR A 12 15.26 -3.31 -16.68
CA THR A 12 16.09 -2.43 -15.84
C THR A 12 15.92 -0.94 -16.20
N ALA A 13 15.53 -0.64 -17.44
CA ALA A 13 15.26 0.72 -17.90
C ALA A 13 14.04 1.37 -17.23
N LEU A 14 12.94 0.64 -17.01
CA LEU A 14 11.77 1.14 -16.28
C LEU A 14 12.17 1.58 -14.86
N LEU A 15 12.92 0.70 -14.19
CA LEU A 15 13.42 0.90 -12.84
C LEU A 15 14.32 2.14 -12.74
N GLU A 16 15.29 2.28 -13.66
CA GLU A 16 16.19 3.45 -13.68
C GLU A 16 15.46 4.75 -13.98
N HIS A 17 14.38 4.70 -14.77
CA HIS A 17 13.61 5.88 -15.09
C HIS A 17 12.68 6.30 -13.94
N LEU A 18 12.06 5.34 -13.24
CA LEU A 18 11.23 5.60 -12.06
C LEU A 18 12.01 6.26 -10.92
N LYS A 19 13.32 5.99 -10.80
CA LYS A 19 14.20 6.65 -9.82
C LYS A 19 14.34 8.16 -10.01
N ARG A 20 13.94 8.71 -11.17
CA ARG A 20 14.03 10.16 -11.45
C ARG A 20 12.86 10.96 -10.85
N TYR A 21 11.82 10.27 -10.39
CA TYR A 21 10.62 10.91 -9.84
C TYR A 21 10.51 10.65 -8.33
N PRO A 22 9.75 11.49 -7.60
CA PRO A 22 9.43 11.24 -6.19
C PRO A 22 8.72 9.88 -6.07
N ILE A 23 9.47 8.87 -5.62
CA ILE A 23 9.04 7.47 -5.72
C ILE A 23 7.84 7.17 -4.80
N THR A 24 7.63 8.01 -3.79
CA THR A 24 6.46 8.03 -2.89
C THR A 24 5.15 8.30 -3.62
N ARG A 25 5.20 8.88 -4.82
CA ARG A 25 4.05 9.24 -5.65
C ARG A 25 3.86 8.30 -6.85
N ALA A 26 4.65 7.24 -6.94
CA ALA A 26 4.66 6.35 -8.11
C ALA A 26 3.30 5.64 -8.34
N LEU A 27 2.46 5.55 -7.30
CA LEU A 27 1.12 4.95 -7.38
C LEU A 27 -0.01 5.98 -7.46
N ASP A 28 0.29 7.28 -7.43
CA ASP A 28 -0.74 8.35 -7.48
C ASP A 28 -1.45 8.41 -8.83
N TYR A 29 -0.93 7.73 -9.85
CA TYR A 29 -1.43 7.78 -11.23
C TYR A 29 -2.64 6.88 -11.50
N ASP A 30 -3.11 6.14 -10.50
CA ASP A 30 -4.34 5.36 -10.57
C ASP A 30 -5.56 6.25 -10.31
N GLY A 31 -6.33 6.53 -11.36
CA GLY A 31 -7.50 7.44 -11.32
C GLY A 31 -7.22 8.87 -11.78
N VAL A 32 -6.03 9.16 -12.33
CA VAL A 32 -5.66 10.52 -12.77
C VAL A 32 -6.33 10.88 -14.10
N GLU A 33 -6.81 12.12 -14.18
CA GLU A 33 -7.31 12.74 -15.41
C GLU A 33 -6.19 13.40 -16.20
N VAL A 34 -6.12 13.09 -17.51
CA VAL A 34 -5.07 13.59 -18.41
C VAL A 34 -5.65 14.04 -19.74
N CYS A 35 -5.02 15.05 -20.34
CA CYS A 35 -5.33 15.50 -21.69
C CYS A 35 -4.66 14.59 -22.74
N GLU A 36 -5.17 14.61 -23.97
CA GLU A 36 -4.62 13.83 -25.09
C GLU A 36 -3.12 14.06 -25.33
N ASN A 37 -2.63 15.28 -25.11
CA ASN A 37 -1.22 15.65 -25.31
C ASN A 37 -0.26 14.86 -24.42
N GLU A 38 -0.71 14.41 -23.25
CA GLU A 38 0.12 13.65 -22.30
C GLU A 38 0.60 12.31 -22.89
N PHE A 39 -0.18 11.70 -23.79
CA PHE A 39 0.21 10.44 -24.45
C PHE A 39 1.33 10.61 -25.48
N SER A 40 1.61 11.84 -25.89
CA SER A 40 2.63 12.15 -26.91
C SER A 40 3.97 12.56 -26.31
N ILE A 41 4.07 12.68 -24.98
CA ILE A 41 5.30 13.06 -24.30
C ILE A 41 6.30 11.89 -24.34
N PRO A 42 7.51 12.07 -24.89
CA PRO A 42 8.54 11.03 -24.85
C PRO A 42 8.95 10.73 -23.41
N CYS A 43 9.09 9.43 -23.09
CA CYS A 43 9.41 8.98 -21.73
C CYS A 43 10.68 9.65 -21.20
N GLU A 44 11.71 9.79 -22.02
CA GLU A 44 13.02 10.34 -21.65
C GLU A 44 12.96 11.80 -21.17
N SER A 45 11.97 12.55 -21.65
CA SER A 45 11.76 13.98 -21.38
C SER A 45 10.57 14.28 -20.49
N ALA A 46 9.84 13.27 -20.01
CA ALA A 46 8.64 13.46 -19.21
C ALA A 46 8.97 13.90 -17.78
N ASP A 47 8.25 14.91 -17.29
CA ASP A 47 8.35 15.38 -15.89
C ASP A 47 7.63 14.47 -14.89
N THR A 48 6.84 13.51 -15.38
CA THR A 48 6.13 12.51 -14.58
C THR A 48 6.41 11.09 -15.09
N PRO A 49 6.29 10.05 -14.24
CA PRO A 49 6.41 8.66 -14.68
C PRO A 49 5.21 8.19 -15.51
N MET A 50 4.16 9.00 -15.69
CA MET A 50 2.91 8.59 -16.34
C MET A 50 3.15 8.02 -17.75
N PRO A 51 3.84 8.71 -18.68
CA PRO A 51 4.00 8.21 -20.05
C PRO A 51 4.67 6.84 -20.08
N LEU A 52 5.66 6.64 -19.20
CA LEU A 52 6.36 5.37 -19.08
C LEU A 52 5.45 4.28 -18.51
N LEU A 53 4.72 4.54 -17.43
CA LEU A 53 3.78 3.59 -16.84
C LEU A 53 2.65 3.21 -17.81
N TYR A 54 2.19 4.16 -18.63
CA TYR A 54 1.20 3.89 -19.67
C TYR A 54 1.78 3.03 -20.81
N GLN A 55 2.92 3.43 -21.37
CA GLN A 55 3.54 2.69 -22.50
C GLN A 55 4.00 1.29 -22.12
N SER A 56 4.41 1.07 -20.87
CA SER A 56 4.79 -0.24 -20.34
C SER A 56 3.61 -1.08 -19.83
N GLY A 57 2.38 -0.57 -19.93
CA GLY A 57 1.16 -1.31 -19.61
C GLY A 57 0.78 -1.36 -18.13
N TYR A 58 1.45 -0.59 -17.27
CA TYR A 58 1.05 -0.41 -15.87
C TYR A 58 -0.17 0.50 -15.71
N LEU A 59 -0.41 1.41 -16.66
CA LEU A 59 -1.61 2.23 -16.75
C LEU A 59 -2.39 1.93 -18.04
N THR A 60 -3.70 2.03 -17.96
CA THR A 60 -4.62 1.93 -19.10
C THR A 60 -5.71 2.99 -19.00
N ILE A 61 -6.43 3.25 -20.09
CA ILE A 61 -7.56 4.18 -20.10
C ILE A 61 -8.75 3.52 -19.41
N ALA A 62 -9.23 4.12 -18.32
CA ALA A 62 -10.44 3.73 -17.61
C ALA A 62 -11.70 4.27 -18.30
N SER A 63 -11.67 5.55 -18.69
CA SER A 63 -12.77 6.25 -19.35
C SER A 63 -12.27 7.45 -20.12
N TYR A 64 -13.11 7.97 -21.01
CA TYR A 64 -12.87 9.19 -21.78
C TYR A 64 -14.11 10.08 -21.70
N ASP A 65 -13.90 11.36 -21.39
CA ASP A 65 -14.91 12.41 -21.46
C ASP A 65 -14.76 13.17 -22.79
N PRO A 66 -15.68 13.02 -23.75
CA PRO A 66 -15.60 13.71 -25.05
C PRO A 66 -15.81 15.22 -24.97
N LEU A 67 -16.53 15.71 -23.95
CA LEU A 67 -16.81 17.14 -23.79
C LEU A 67 -15.56 17.89 -23.34
N LEU A 68 -14.88 17.34 -22.34
CA LEU A 68 -13.67 17.91 -21.76
C LEU A 68 -12.39 17.44 -22.48
N LYS A 69 -12.50 16.40 -23.32
CA LYS A 69 -11.38 15.70 -23.96
C LYS A 69 -10.37 15.17 -22.94
N LEU A 70 -10.87 14.69 -21.81
CA LEU A 70 -10.08 14.15 -20.72
C LEU A 70 -10.16 12.63 -20.69
N TYR A 71 -9.03 12.00 -20.40
CA TYR A 71 -8.91 10.57 -20.19
C TYR A 71 -8.66 10.31 -18.72
N VAL A 72 -9.38 9.35 -18.14
CA VAL A 72 -9.06 8.83 -16.80
C VAL A 72 -8.17 7.62 -16.97
N LEU A 73 -7.00 7.61 -16.34
CA LEU A 73 -6.11 6.45 -16.31
C LEU A 73 -6.37 5.60 -15.08
N LYS A 74 -6.09 4.29 -15.18
CA LYS A 74 -6.09 3.36 -14.04
C LYS A 74 -5.09 2.25 -14.20
N ILE A 75 -4.77 1.57 -13.10
CA ILE A 75 -4.09 0.27 -13.15
C ILE A 75 -5.12 -0.79 -13.57
N PRO A 76 -4.86 -1.60 -14.62
CA PRO A 76 -5.88 -2.42 -15.27
C PRO A 76 -6.46 -3.53 -14.38
N ASN A 77 -5.63 -4.14 -13.54
CA ASN A 77 -6.03 -5.24 -12.65
C ASN A 77 -5.02 -5.44 -11.50
N ASN A 78 -5.34 -6.34 -10.58
CA ASN A 78 -4.52 -6.63 -9.40
C ASN A 78 -3.18 -7.32 -9.73
N GLU A 79 -3.07 -8.07 -10.83
CA GLU A 79 -1.81 -8.69 -11.25
C GLU A 79 -0.80 -7.63 -11.68
N VAL A 80 -1.23 -6.66 -12.49
CA VAL A 80 -0.39 -5.53 -12.93
C VAL A 80 -0.01 -4.63 -11.75
N ARG A 81 -0.96 -4.35 -10.86
CA ARG A 81 -0.70 -3.62 -9.60
C ARG A 81 0.38 -4.29 -8.78
N LYS A 82 0.26 -5.60 -8.58
CA LYS A 82 1.26 -6.40 -7.85
C LYS A 82 2.61 -6.35 -8.56
N GLY A 83 2.64 -6.55 -9.87
CA GLY A 83 3.88 -6.46 -10.65
C GLY A 83 4.58 -5.10 -10.52
N LEU A 84 3.82 -4.01 -10.37
CA LEU A 84 4.38 -2.66 -10.16
C LEU A 84 5.01 -2.54 -8.77
N ILE A 85 4.34 -3.08 -7.76
CA ILE A 85 4.82 -3.08 -6.37
C ILE A 85 6.07 -3.93 -6.22
N ASP A 86 6.07 -5.14 -6.78
CA ASP A 86 7.20 -6.07 -6.76
C ASP A 86 8.44 -5.45 -7.47
N CYS A 87 8.19 -4.68 -8.53
CA CYS A 87 9.17 -3.90 -9.27
C CYS A 87 9.75 -2.73 -8.44
N LEU A 88 8.88 -1.93 -7.80
CA LEU A 88 9.28 -0.75 -7.05
C LEU A 88 9.95 -1.06 -5.71
N MET A 89 9.53 -2.12 -5.02
CA MET A 89 9.93 -2.36 -3.62
C MET A 89 11.43 -2.46 -3.37
N PRO A 90 12.21 -3.25 -4.15
CA PRO A 90 13.65 -3.34 -3.96
C PRO A 90 14.36 -1.99 -4.10
N ILE A 91 13.81 -1.09 -4.91
CA ILE A 91 14.34 0.26 -5.13
C ILE A 91 13.94 1.17 -3.98
N ILE A 92 12.64 1.23 -3.67
CA ILE A 92 12.11 2.16 -2.67
C ILE A 92 12.66 1.79 -1.30
N LEU A 93 12.60 0.51 -0.93
CA LEU A 93 12.90 0.08 0.44
C LEU A 93 14.35 -0.39 0.60
N LYS A 94 15.13 -0.45 -0.49
CA LYS A 94 16.50 -0.99 -0.53
C LYS A 94 16.60 -2.38 0.14
N ARG A 95 15.63 -3.26 -0.16
CA ARG A 95 15.54 -4.62 0.39
C ARG A 95 15.66 -5.68 -0.68
N THR A 96 16.16 -6.85 -0.28
CA THR A 96 16.33 -7.97 -1.20
C THR A 96 15.01 -8.68 -1.47
N VAL A 97 14.91 -9.40 -2.58
CA VAL A 97 13.76 -10.28 -2.86
C VAL A 97 13.56 -11.31 -1.73
N ALA A 98 14.66 -11.81 -1.15
CA ALA A 98 14.62 -12.74 -0.02
C ALA A 98 14.01 -12.11 1.25
N ASP A 99 14.34 -10.86 1.55
CA ASP A 99 13.73 -10.10 2.63
C ASP A 99 12.22 -9.97 2.46
N ASN A 100 11.79 -9.59 1.25
CA ASN A 100 10.38 -9.40 0.91
C ASN A 100 9.61 -10.72 1.06
N ASN A 101 10.13 -11.81 0.51
CA ASN A 101 9.55 -13.14 0.64
C ASN A 101 9.47 -13.60 2.10
N GLY A 102 10.48 -13.27 2.90
CA GLY A 102 10.51 -13.52 4.34
C GLY A 102 9.39 -12.80 5.08
N LEU A 103 9.18 -11.51 4.79
CA LEU A 103 8.07 -10.72 5.35
C LEU A 103 6.72 -11.33 4.97
N VAL A 104 6.48 -11.56 3.67
CA VAL A 104 5.22 -12.09 3.16
C VAL A 104 4.88 -13.44 3.79
N THR A 105 5.87 -14.34 3.88
CA THR A 105 5.70 -15.66 4.51
C THR A 105 5.36 -15.53 5.99
N ALA A 106 6.04 -14.64 6.71
CA ALA A 106 5.79 -14.43 8.14
C ALA A 106 4.40 -13.85 8.40
N MET A 107 4.00 -12.83 7.63
CA MET A 107 2.67 -12.23 7.71
C MET A 107 1.57 -13.23 7.35
N ALA A 108 1.71 -13.97 6.25
CA ALA A 108 0.71 -14.96 5.84
C ALA A 108 0.49 -16.04 6.91
N LYS A 109 1.55 -16.60 7.47
CA LYS A 109 1.46 -17.60 8.56
C LYS A 109 0.74 -17.04 9.79
N ALA A 110 0.99 -15.78 10.13
CA ALA A 110 0.38 -15.12 11.27
C ALA A 110 -1.11 -14.86 11.02
N ILE A 111 -1.47 -14.35 9.84
CA ILE A 111 -2.87 -14.12 9.45
C ILE A 111 -3.69 -15.41 9.42
N PHE A 112 -3.18 -16.49 8.81
CA PHE A 112 -3.89 -17.79 8.84
C PHE A 112 -4.02 -18.39 10.24
N SER A 113 -3.12 -18.02 11.16
CA SER A 113 -3.18 -18.38 12.58
C SER A 113 -4.03 -17.43 13.43
N ARG A 114 -4.70 -16.44 12.80
CA ARG A 114 -5.48 -15.37 13.46
C ARG A 114 -4.69 -14.49 14.42
N ASP A 115 -3.39 -14.34 14.18
CA ASP A 115 -2.47 -13.56 15.01
C ASP A 115 -2.02 -12.31 14.24
N LEU A 116 -2.90 -11.30 14.20
CA LEU A 116 -2.59 -10.04 13.52
C LEU A 116 -1.41 -9.32 14.19
N GLY A 117 -1.28 -9.38 15.51
CA GLY A 117 -0.17 -8.79 16.26
C GLY A 117 1.19 -9.35 15.82
N LYS A 118 1.28 -10.65 15.55
CA LYS A 118 2.50 -11.27 14.99
C LYS A 118 2.78 -10.85 13.55
N ALA A 119 1.76 -10.64 12.73
CA ALA A 119 1.94 -10.06 11.39
C ALA A 119 2.49 -8.63 11.46
N LEU A 120 1.93 -7.80 12.35
CA LEU A 120 2.40 -6.42 12.59
C LEU A 120 3.80 -6.39 13.20
N THR A 121 4.15 -7.36 14.04
CA THR A 121 5.51 -7.51 14.58
C THR A 121 6.53 -7.84 13.48
N ALA A 122 6.17 -8.73 12.55
CA ALA A 122 7.01 -9.03 11.38
C ALA A 122 7.22 -7.78 10.51
N LEU A 123 6.15 -7.02 10.28
CA LEU A 123 6.19 -5.76 9.53
C LEU A 123 7.05 -4.70 10.25
N ARG A 124 6.90 -4.52 11.56
CA ARG A 124 7.75 -3.63 12.38
C ARG A 124 9.23 -4.00 12.30
N SER A 125 9.56 -5.30 12.38
CA SER A 125 10.94 -5.79 12.22
C SER A 125 11.49 -5.52 10.81
N TYR A 126 10.63 -5.63 9.80
CA TYR A 126 10.99 -5.31 8.43
C TYR A 126 11.25 -3.81 8.24
N ILE A 127 10.39 -2.94 8.79
CA ILE A 127 10.56 -1.48 8.77
C ILE A 127 11.85 -1.04 9.46
N ALA A 128 12.21 -1.66 10.59
CA ALA A 128 13.44 -1.34 11.33
C ALA A 128 14.74 -1.53 10.52
N LYS A 129 14.70 -2.34 9.45
CA LYS A 129 15.85 -2.62 8.58
C LYS A 129 15.89 -1.72 7.34
N ILE A 130 14.89 -0.84 7.15
CA ILE A 130 14.83 0.09 6.03
C ILE A 130 15.83 1.24 6.30
N PRO A 131 16.79 1.49 5.38
CA PRO A 131 17.74 2.59 5.51
C PRO A 131 17.09 3.96 5.72
N TYR A 132 17.73 4.80 6.52
CA TYR A 132 17.20 6.12 6.89
C TYR A 132 17.20 7.12 5.73
N ASP A 133 17.99 6.86 4.69
CA ASP A 133 18.26 7.74 3.55
C ASP A 133 17.37 7.45 2.33
N ILE A 134 16.30 6.67 2.51
CA ILE A 134 15.34 6.34 1.45
C ILE A 134 14.45 7.53 1.05
N ILE A 135 14.25 8.46 1.97
CA ILE A 135 13.50 9.70 1.75
C ILE A 135 14.49 10.84 1.93
N THR A 136 14.42 11.84 1.05
CA THR A 136 15.28 13.04 1.17
C THR A 136 14.95 13.79 2.45
N LYS A 137 15.87 14.64 2.92
CA LYS A 137 15.64 15.43 4.13
C LYS A 137 14.46 16.39 3.93
N GLU A 138 14.36 16.98 2.75
CA GLU A 138 13.30 17.90 2.36
C GLU A 138 11.92 17.20 2.37
N GLU A 139 11.82 16.01 1.80
CA GLU A 139 10.60 15.19 1.86
C GLU A 139 10.30 14.72 3.28
N TRP A 140 11.34 14.45 4.08
CA TRP A 140 11.17 14.03 5.46
C TRP A 140 10.63 15.14 6.35
N GLU A 141 10.96 16.41 6.09
CA GLU A 141 10.46 17.55 6.88
C GLU A 141 8.98 17.87 6.58
N CYS A 142 8.47 17.48 5.41
CA CYS A 142 7.07 17.63 5.03
C CYS A 142 6.17 16.54 5.64
N ASN A 143 5.18 16.93 6.45
CA ASN A 143 4.25 15.99 7.10
C ASN A 143 3.49 15.13 6.07
N GLU A 144 2.96 15.74 5.01
CA GLU A 144 2.20 15.05 3.96
C GLU A 144 3.06 13.99 3.25
N SER A 145 4.32 14.32 2.95
CA SER A 145 5.26 13.39 2.31
C SER A 145 5.62 12.22 3.22
N ARG A 146 5.80 12.45 4.53
CA ARG A 146 6.02 11.36 5.51
C ARG A 146 4.82 10.43 5.59
N GLU A 147 3.61 10.98 5.66
CA GLU A 147 2.38 10.19 5.70
C GLU A 147 2.21 9.36 4.43
N ALA A 148 2.39 9.98 3.26
CA ALA A 148 2.33 9.30 1.97
C ALA A 148 3.34 8.15 1.88
N PHE A 149 4.58 8.34 2.34
CA PHE A 149 5.58 7.28 2.38
C PHE A 149 5.14 6.09 3.22
N TYR A 150 4.64 6.32 4.44
CA TYR A 150 4.25 5.21 5.31
C TYR A 150 3.00 4.50 4.81
N LYS A 151 2.03 5.24 4.26
CA LYS A 151 0.89 4.64 3.56
C LYS A 151 1.34 3.77 2.39
N LEU A 152 2.28 4.26 1.56
CA LEU A 152 2.87 3.49 0.48
C LEU A 152 3.57 2.23 0.99
N LEU A 153 4.38 2.33 2.05
CA LEU A 153 5.09 1.20 2.63
C LEU A 153 4.13 0.11 3.11
N ILE A 154 3.11 0.49 3.88
CA ILE A 154 2.07 -0.42 4.38
C ILE A 154 1.32 -1.03 3.19
N TYR A 155 0.92 -0.20 2.23
CA TYR A 155 0.25 -0.64 1.02
C TYR A 155 1.09 -1.69 0.25
N MET A 156 2.38 -1.45 0.07
CA MET A 156 3.29 -2.40 -0.60
C MET A 156 3.40 -3.71 0.17
N ALA A 157 3.58 -3.65 1.50
CA ALA A 157 3.68 -4.83 2.34
C ALA A 157 2.43 -5.72 2.26
N PHE A 158 1.23 -5.14 2.36
CA PHE A 158 -0.03 -5.88 2.30
C PHE A 158 -0.44 -6.26 0.88
N SER A 159 0.01 -5.54 -0.15
CA SER A 159 -0.23 -5.94 -1.54
C SER A 159 0.58 -7.17 -1.93
N MET A 160 1.80 -7.33 -1.40
CA MET A 160 2.54 -8.59 -1.57
C MET A 160 1.87 -9.75 -0.83
N LEU A 161 1.23 -9.49 0.32
CA LEU A 161 0.44 -10.49 1.03
C LEU A 161 -0.73 -11.00 0.17
N ASN A 162 -1.24 -10.18 -0.77
CA ASN A 162 -2.32 -10.54 -1.70
C ASN A 162 -2.02 -11.79 -2.53
N SER A 163 -0.73 -12.15 -2.70
CA SER A 163 -0.35 -13.40 -3.38
C SER A 163 -0.87 -14.65 -2.69
N ILE A 164 -1.10 -14.57 -1.38
CA ILE A 164 -1.29 -15.72 -0.49
C ILE A 164 -2.62 -15.61 0.26
N VAL A 165 -2.97 -14.41 0.71
CA VAL A 165 -4.21 -14.10 1.42
C VAL A 165 -4.96 -13.09 0.59
N ASP A 166 -6.27 -13.22 0.43
CA ASP A 166 -7.06 -12.21 -0.30
C ASP A 166 -6.98 -10.88 0.45
N THR A 167 -6.21 -9.92 -0.09
CA THR A 167 -6.07 -8.58 0.50
C THR A 167 -6.61 -7.55 -0.47
N GLU A 168 -7.60 -6.80 -0.01
CA GLU A 168 -8.07 -5.61 -0.70
C GLU A 168 -7.39 -4.39 -0.08
N VAL A 169 -6.35 -3.89 -0.76
CA VAL A 169 -5.63 -2.68 -0.35
C VAL A 169 -6.08 -1.53 -1.24
N LYS A 170 -6.56 -0.42 -0.67
CA LYS A 170 -7.03 0.73 -1.45
C LYS A 170 -6.32 1.99 -1.02
N SER A 171 -5.74 2.71 -1.96
CA SER A 171 -4.90 3.86 -1.66
C SER A 171 -5.60 5.22 -1.72
N VAL A 172 -6.82 5.39 -2.25
CA VAL A 172 -7.41 6.74 -2.35
C VAL A 172 -8.95 6.75 -2.28
N LEU A 173 -9.47 7.69 -1.45
CA LEU A 173 -10.85 8.17 -1.28
C LEU A 173 -11.88 7.21 -0.62
N GLY A 174 -11.97 7.33 0.72
CA GLY A 174 -13.17 6.94 1.48
C GLY A 174 -13.32 5.46 1.79
N ARG A 175 -12.23 4.71 1.86
CA ARG A 175 -12.18 3.29 2.27
C ARG A 175 -11.02 3.06 3.25
N ALA A 176 -11.04 1.93 3.95
CA ALA A 176 -9.97 1.52 4.86
C ALA A 176 -8.64 1.40 4.11
N ASP A 177 -7.54 1.73 4.78
CA ASP A 177 -6.20 1.61 4.19
C ASP A 177 -5.90 0.18 3.74
N VAL A 178 -6.29 -0.82 4.56
CA VAL A 178 -6.10 -2.24 4.23
C VAL A 178 -7.29 -3.07 4.72
N VAL A 179 -7.84 -3.92 3.85
CA VAL A 179 -8.73 -5.01 4.25
C VAL A 179 -8.08 -6.36 3.90
N ILE A 180 -8.02 -7.26 4.88
CA ILE A 180 -7.50 -8.61 4.71
C ILE A 180 -8.66 -9.58 4.90
N GLN A 181 -8.82 -10.48 3.95
CA GLN A 181 -9.88 -11.47 3.93
C GLN A 181 -9.29 -12.87 3.86
N THR A 182 -9.74 -13.73 4.77
CA THR A 182 -9.51 -15.17 4.70
C THR A 182 -10.85 -15.88 4.56
N ASN A 183 -10.83 -17.21 4.49
CA ASN A 183 -12.07 -17.99 4.48
C ASN A 183 -12.87 -17.87 5.79
N ALA A 184 -12.27 -17.40 6.89
CA ALA A 184 -12.91 -17.37 8.20
C ALA A 184 -12.87 -16.00 8.91
N ASP A 185 -12.00 -15.09 8.48
CA ASP A 185 -11.71 -13.85 9.19
C ASP A 185 -11.61 -12.68 8.20
N ILE A 186 -12.06 -11.51 8.65
CA ILE A 186 -11.95 -10.22 7.97
C ILE A 186 -11.24 -9.26 8.91
N PHE A 187 -10.15 -8.65 8.43
CA PHE A 187 -9.42 -7.63 9.17
C PHE A 187 -9.53 -6.30 8.45
N VAL A 188 -9.95 -5.25 9.15
CA VAL A 188 -10.03 -3.87 8.63
C VAL A 188 -9.01 -3.04 9.38
N LEU A 189 -8.00 -2.55 8.67
CA LEU A 189 -6.86 -1.84 9.25
C LEU A 189 -6.87 -0.39 8.76
N GLU A 190 -6.54 0.52 9.67
CA GLU A 190 -6.32 1.94 9.40
C GLU A 190 -5.00 2.38 10.00
N LEU A 191 -4.22 3.12 9.22
CA LEU A 191 -2.92 3.65 9.58
C LEU A 191 -3.03 5.14 9.95
N LYS A 192 -2.32 5.50 11.01
CA LYS A 192 -2.07 6.88 11.43
C LYS A 192 -0.58 7.13 11.59
N VAL A 193 -0.10 8.25 11.03
CA VAL A 193 1.27 8.72 11.21
C VAL A 193 1.25 9.89 12.18
N ASP A 194 2.07 9.81 13.24
CA ASP A 194 2.13 10.79 14.33
C ASP A 194 0.77 11.09 15.00
N ASP A 195 -0.11 10.08 15.03
CA ASP A 195 -1.43 10.12 15.64
C ASP A 195 -1.77 8.74 16.28
N THR A 196 -2.91 8.61 16.94
CA THR A 196 -3.25 7.51 17.86
C THR A 196 -4.03 6.36 17.22
N ALA A 197 -3.95 5.17 17.83
CA ALA A 197 -4.63 3.97 17.32
C ALA A 197 -6.13 4.09 17.57
N GLU A 198 -6.51 4.81 18.62
CA GLU A 198 -7.86 5.24 18.92
C GLU A 198 -8.46 6.05 17.76
N ASN A 199 -7.75 7.06 17.27
CA ASN A 199 -8.22 7.88 16.15
C ASN A 199 -8.31 7.05 14.85
N ALA A 200 -7.39 6.11 14.65
CA ALA A 200 -7.46 5.17 13.54
C ALA A 200 -8.72 4.28 13.62
N LEU A 201 -9.00 3.67 14.77
CA LEU A 201 -10.21 2.86 15.00
C LEU A 201 -11.49 3.69 14.86
N GLN A 202 -11.50 4.92 15.39
CA GLN A 202 -12.64 5.84 15.23
C GLN A 202 -12.88 6.19 13.77
N GLN A 203 -11.82 6.32 12.96
CA GLN A 203 -11.96 6.53 11.53
C GLN A 203 -12.61 5.33 10.83
N ILE A 204 -12.23 4.10 11.18
CA ILE A 204 -12.87 2.88 10.66
C ILE A 204 -14.38 2.91 10.92
N ASP A 205 -14.77 3.22 12.16
CA ASP A 205 -16.18 3.23 12.57
C ASP A 205 -16.96 4.37 11.92
N SER A 206 -16.43 5.60 11.95
CA SER A 206 -17.10 6.79 11.41
C SER A 206 -17.31 6.74 9.90
N LYS A 207 -16.43 6.04 9.17
CA LYS A 207 -16.54 5.86 7.72
C LYS A 207 -17.32 4.60 7.33
N GLY A 208 -17.71 3.76 8.30
CA GLY A 208 -18.49 2.56 8.06
C GLY A 208 -17.75 1.53 7.20
N TYR A 209 -16.43 1.41 7.34
CA TYR A 209 -15.63 0.50 6.51
C TYR A 209 -15.98 -0.98 6.73
N THR A 210 -16.68 -1.30 7.82
CA THR A 210 -17.12 -2.64 8.19
C THR A 210 -18.49 -3.00 7.64
N ILE A 211 -19.29 -2.03 7.17
CA ILE A 211 -20.67 -2.22 6.68
C ILE A 211 -20.76 -3.33 5.60
N PRO A 212 -19.84 -3.42 4.61
CA PRO A 212 -19.91 -4.49 3.60
C PRO A 212 -19.84 -5.92 4.16
N TYR A 213 -19.41 -6.08 5.41
CA TYR A 213 -19.11 -7.37 6.02
C TYR A 213 -20.07 -7.76 7.15
N GLU A 214 -21.08 -6.94 7.46
CA GLU A 214 -22.01 -7.17 8.59
C GLU A 214 -22.81 -8.48 8.44
N ALA A 215 -23.15 -8.86 7.20
CA ALA A 215 -23.90 -10.08 6.89
C ALA A 215 -23.01 -11.25 6.46
N ASP A 216 -21.69 -11.10 6.51
CA ASP A 216 -20.74 -12.05 5.93
C ASP A 216 -20.58 -13.33 6.78
N GLY A 217 -20.72 -13.20 8.11
CA GLY A 217 -20.61 -14.30 9.06
C GLY A 217 -19.17 -14.70 9.42
N ARG A 218 -18.16 -14.23 8.69
CA ARG A 218 -16.74 -14.30 9.10
C ARG A 218 -16.46 -13.40 10.31
N LYS A 219 -15.40 -13.73 11.06
CA LYS A 219 -14.99 -12.94 12.24
C LYS A 219 -14.36 -11.63 11.79
N LEU A 220 -14.97 -10.52 12.15
CA LEU A 220 -14.47 -9.17 11.87
C LEU A 220 -13.55 -8.69 13.00
N THR A 221 -12.35 -8.20 12.64
CA THR A 221 -11.40 -7.55 13.55
C THR A 221 -10.99 -6.20 12.98
N LYS A 222 -11.14 -5.13 13.75
CA LYS A 222 -10.66 -3.78 13.39
C LYS A 222 -9.27 -3.58 13.98
N CYS A 223 -8.41 -2.81 13.32
CA CYS A 223 -7.06 -2.54 13.80
C CYS A 223 -6.63 -1.11 13.48
N GLY A 224 -6.31 -0.35 14.52
CA GLY A 224 -5.62 0.93 14.39
C GLY A 224 -4.12 0.74 14.53
N ILE A 225 -3.35 1.27 13.59
CA ILE A 225 -1.88 1.19 13.56
C ILE A 225 -1.31 2.60 13.66
N CYS A 226 -0.41 2.83 14.60
CA CYS A 226 0.34 4.07 14.75
C CYS A 226 1.76 3.90 14.27
N ILE A 227 2.21 4.80 13.40
CA ILE A 227 3.62 4.98 13.08
C ILE A 227 4.07 6.31 13.65
N SER A 228 5.21 6.29 14.34
CA SER A 228 5.91 7.50 14.74
C SER A 228 6.93 7.84 13.66
N SER A 229 6.87 9.07 13.15
CA SER A 229 7.92 9.58 12.27
C SER A 229 9.24 9.67 13.01
N SER A 230 9.27 10.14 14.26
CA SER A 230 10.52 10.23 15.04
C SER A 230 11.18 8.87 15.28
N ALA A 231 10.41 7.84 15.67
CA ALA A 231 10.91 6.48 15.83
C ALA A 231 11.05 5.70 14.50
N ARG A 232 10.58 6.31 13.40
CA ARG A 232 10.53 5.78 12.03
C ARG A 232 9.86 4.42 11.89
N ASN A 233 8.94 4.06 12.77
CA ASN A 233 8.40 2.71 12.85
C ASN A 233 7.04 2.66 13.57
N ILE A 234 6.37 1.51 13.53
CA ILE A 234 5.10 1.24 14.21
C ILE A 234 5.29 1.30 15.72
N THR A 235 4.76 2.30 16.41
CA THR A 235 4.93 2.46 17.88
C THR A 235 3.75 1.93 18.69
N HIS A 236 2.59 1.77 18.06
CA HIS A 236 1.40 1.27 18.74
C HIS A 236 0.48 0.60 17.72
N TRP A 237 -0.18 -0.47 18.13
CA TRP A 237 -1.41 -0.92 17.49
C TRP A 237 -2.43 -1.32 18.55
N ARG A 238 -3.70 -1.21 18.20
CA ARG A 238 -4.81 -1.77 18.95
C ARG A 238 -5.75 -2.47 17.98
N THR A 239 -6.21 -3.65 18.38
CA THR A 239 -7.23 -4.40 17.65
C THR A 239 -8.49 -4.50 18.48
N THR A 240 -9.64 -4.44 17.82
CA THR A 240 -10.95 -4.65 18.44
C THR A 240 -11.76 -5.67 17.64
N ASP A 241 -12.66 -6.38 18.31
CA ASP A 241 -13.69 -7.16 17.63
C ASP A 241 -14.78 -6.26 17.02
N ALA A 242 -15.80 -6.87 16.42
CA ALA A 242 -16.94 -6.14 15.84
C ALA A 242 -17.67 -5.24 16.85
N ASP A 243 -17.74 -5.67 18.12
CA ASP A 243 -18.43 -4.98 19.21
C ASP A 243 -17.56 -3.87 19.84
N GLY A 244 -16.31 -3.74 19.41
CA GLY A 244 -15.37 -2.73 19.90
C GLY A 244 -14.58 -3.16 21.14
N ASN A 245 -14.67 -4.41 21.58
CA ASN A 245 -13.84 -4.91 22.67
C ASN A 245 -12.40 -5.06 22.21
N VAL A 246 -11.44 -4.63 23.04
CA VAL A 246 -10.01 -4.79 22.73
C VAL A 246 -9.63 -6.26 22.80
N VAL A 247 -9.06 -6.79 21.72
CA VAL A 247 -8.65 -8.21 21.63
C VAL A 247 -7.12 -8.39 21.61
N ASP A 248 -6.38 -7.38 21.18
CA ASP A 248 -4.91 -7.30 21.27
C ASP A 248 -4.49 -5.83 21.23
N GLU A 249 -3.41 -5.50 21.95
CA GLU A 249 -2.82 -4.18 21.97
C GLU A 249 -1.33 -4.27 22.33
N GLN A 250 -0.50 -3.57 21.57
CA GLN A 250 0.92 -3.47 21.86
C GLN A 250 1.39 -2.03 21.69
N LYS A 251 2.06 -1.52 22.72
CA LYS A 251 2.77 -0.24 22.69
C LYS A 251 4.27 -0.50 22.77
N PHE A 252 5.05 0.24 22.00
CA PHE A 252 6.51 0.27 22.09
C PHE A 252 6.90 1.64 22.60
N ASN A 253 7.73 1.65 23.64
CA ASN A 253 8.34 2.89 24.08
C ASN A 253 9.28 3.37 22.97
N SER A 254 9.02 4.59 22.48
CA SER A 254 9.90 5.35 21.58
C SER A 254 11.16 5.80 22.30
#